data_AF-A0A7C5DLU4-F1
#
_entry.id   AF-A0A7C5DLU4-F1
#
_cell.length_a   1.000
_cell.length_b   1.000
_cell.length_c   1.000
_cell.angle_alpha   90.00
_cell.angle_beta   90.00
_cell.angle_gamma   90.00
#
_symmetry.space_group_name_H-M   'P 1'
#
loop_
_entity.id
_entity.type
_entity.pdbx_description
1 polymer ?
#
loop_
_entity_poly.entity_id
_entity_poly.type
_entity_poly.pdbx_seq_one_letter_code
_entity_poly.pdbx_strand_id
1 'polypeptide(L)'
;MDVEYIRKIDKWLGIPMCTLLTILYAIRTLFKPSLRKPIHPKNILFVELSEMGSAILAYSVLQKTKELFPDSNIYFLIFEENKESVYITEVIPRENVLTIDCSNFSRFVFSTLSVLKTMHKISIDTYIDMELFSRATSIISYLSGAHNRVGYYKFHMEGLYRGNFLTHRVTYNPHQHISYNFYNLLYSLVVPFDEYPKLKRHFDNIPTVPRITSPDEAKNAILSKLKAENTSIKNTSKLVVFNPNAGILPIRAWPIEKYTELAKRITELENTFIVIMGVHEAAKDAKIIQQANPNRIVDLTNKTTLREIIDLFNISDVLVTNDSGPAHFASLTPITNIVFFGPETPKLYGPLGENCHSLYTDFGCSPCVSAFNHRKTTCKDNQCVKVIPVETVYDLVVKNL
;
A
#
# COMPACT_ATOMS: atom_id res chain seq x y z
N MET A 1 16.17 3.73 -6.33
CA MET A 1 16.76 2.44 -6.77
C MET A 1 15.64 1.61 -7.36
N ASP A 2 15.91 0.84 -8.41
CA ASP A 2 14.91 -0.09 -8.94
C ASP A 2 14.55 -1.18 -7.89
N VAL A 3 13.28 -1.57 -7.85
CA VAL A 3 12.73 -2.54 -6.89
C VAL A 3 13.40 -3.91 -7.03
N GLU A 4 13.73 -4.35 -8.24
CA GLU A 4 14.47 -5.61 -8.41
C GLU A 4 15.90 -5.52 -7.85
N TYR A 5 16.52 -4.34 -7.87
CA TYR A 5 17.82 -4.13 -7.24
C TYR A 5 17.73 -4.21 -5.71
N ILE A 6 16.70 -3.57 -5.11
CA ILE A 6 16.42 -3.66 -3.66
C ILE A 6 16.17 -5.12 -3.25
N ARG A 7 15.37 -5.86 -4.01
CA ARG A 7 15.10 -7.30 -3.77
C ARG A 7 16.37 -8.15 -3.84
N LYS A 8 17.27 -7.88 -4.79
CA LYS A 8 18.55 -8.57 -4.91
C LYS A 8 19.44 -8.30 -3.69
N ILE A 9 19.52 -7.05 -3.23
CA ILE A 9 20.24 -6.68 -2.01
C ILE A 9 19.66 -7.43 -0.80
N ASP A 10 18.34 -7.38 -0.61
CA ASP A 10 17.67 -8.06 0.50
C ASP A 10 17.99 -9.57 0.51
N LYS A 11 17.97 -10.21 -0.66
CA LYS A 11 18.32 -11.63 -0.78
C LYS A 11 19.79 -11.91 -0.47
N TRP A 12 20.73 -11.22 -1.14
CA TRP A 12 22.15 -11.58 -1.11
C TRP A 12 22.90 -11.04 0.11
N LEU A 13 22.58 -9.82 0.56
CA LEU A 13 23.17 -9.23 1.77
C LEU A 13 22.32 -9.51 3.02
N GLY A 14 20.99 -9.51 2.88
CA GLY A 14 20.09 -9.68 4.01
C GLY A 14 20.17 -11.06 4.66
N ILE A 15 20.35 -12.15 3.89
CA ILE A 15 20.47 -13.51 4.46
C ILE A 15 21.72 -13.64 5.36
N PRO A 16 22.95 -13.35 4.87
CA PRO A 16 24.15 -13.40 5.72
C PRO A 16 24.05 -12.49 6.95
N MET A 17 23.55 -11.27 6.78
CA MET A 17 23.38 -10.33 7.89
C MET A 17 22.37 -10.83 8.92
N CYS A 18 21.21 -11.35 8.49
CA CYS A 18 20.23 -11.94 9.40
C CYS A 18 20.80 -13.13 10.18
N THR A 19 21.62 -13.97 9.52
CA THR A 19 22.31 -15.09 10.17
C THR A 19 23.32 -14.61 11.21
N LEU A 20 24.17 -13.64 10.87
CA LEU A 20 25.11 -13.04 11.81
C LEU A 20 24.39 -12.46 13.03
N LEU A 21 23.37 -11.63 12.82
CA LEU A 21 22.61 -11.01 13.90
C LEU A 21 21.84 -12.04 14.73
N THR A 22 21.38 -13.14 14.13
CA THR A 22 20.76 -14.26 14.84
C THR A 22 21.75 -14.94 15.79
N ILE A 23 22.98 -15.19 15.34
CA ILE A 23 24.04 -15.77 16.18
C ILE A 23 24.38 -14.80 17.32
N LEU A 24 24.58 -13.52 17.01
CA LEU A 24 24.87 -12.50 18.03
C LEU A 24 23.75 -12.37 19.06
N TYR A 25 22.49 -12.42 18.63
CA TYR A 25 21.34 -12.43 19.50
C TYR A 25 21.32 -13.67 20.40
N ALA A 26 21.53 -14.87 19.84
CA ALA A 26 21.59 -16.11 20.59
C ALA A 26 22.67 -16.07 21.68
N ILE A 27 23.89 -15.65 21.33
CA ILE A 27 25.01 -15.48 22.27
C ILE A 27 24.62 -14.49 23.39
N ARG A 28 24.07 -13.32 23.03
CA ARG A 28 23.63 -12.32 24.01
C ARG A 28 22.59 -12.90 24.98
N THR A 29 21.65 -13.70 24.48
CA THR A 29 20.60 -14.30 25.33
C THR A 29 21.11 -15.37 26.29
N LEU A 30 22.26 -16.00 26.02
CA LEU A 30 22.90 -16.92 26.97
C LEU A 30 23.42 -16.19 28.21
N PHE A 31 23.99 -14.99 28.04
CA PHE A 31 24.58 -14.20 29.13
C PHE A 31 23.61 -13.24 29.81
N LYS A 32 22.60 -12.78 29.06
CA LYS A 32 21.51 -11.94 29.57
C LYS A 32 20.21 -12.56 29.07
N PRO A 33 19.65 -13.56 29.78
CA PRO A 33 18.31 -14.04 29.47
C PRO A 33 17.42 -12.81 29.51
N SER A 34 16.87 -12.44 28.34
CA SER A 34 15.99 -11.29 28.20
C SER A 34 14.99 -11.35 29.35
N LEU A 35 14.96 -10.30 30.17
CA LEU A 35 13.87 -10.12 31.12
C LEU A 35 12.62 -9.97 30.24
N ARG A 36 11.92 -11.09 30.01
CA ARG A 36 10.70 -11.23 29.22
C ARG A 36 9.50 -10.59 29.92
N LYS A 37 9.73 -9.51 30.67
CA LYS A 37 8.63 -8.76 31.26
C LYS A 37 8.02 -7.92 30.15
N PRO A 38 6.70 -8.04 29.91
CA PRO A 38 6.04 -7.19 28.93
C PRO A 38 6.27 -5.73 29.32
N ILE A 39 6.99 -5.00 28.47
CA ILE A 39 7.15 -3.56 28.63
C ILE A 39 5.92 -2.94 27.97
N HIS A 40 5.14 -2.20 28.75
CA HIS A 40 4.09 -1.36 28.21
C HIS A 40 4.70 -0.43 27.15
N PRO A 41 4.25 -0.52 25.89
CA PRO A 41 4.81 0.31 24.82
C PRO A 41 4.64 1.79 25.14
N LYS A 42 5.69 2.61 24.99
CA LYS A 42 5.61 4.07 25.08
C LYS A 42 5.91 4.74 23.74
N ASN A 43 6.91 4.27 23.01
CA ASN A 43 7.27 4.79 21.69
C ASN A 43 7.20 3.66 20.66
N ILE A 44 6.08 3.62 19.93
CA ILE A 44 5.74 2.57 18.97
C ILE A 44 6.08 3.05 17.57
N LEU A 45 6.94 2.32 16.86
CA LEU A 45 7.27 2.57 15.47
C LEU A 45 6.64 1.48 14.58
N PHE A 46 5.78 1.89 13.65
CA PHE A 46 5.31 1.05 12.55
C PHE A 46 6.24 1.19 11.34
N VAL A 47 6.52 0.10 10.64
CA VAL A 47 7.39 0.10 9.47
C VAL A 47 6.72 -0.54 8.27
N GLU A 48 6.64 0.23 7.19
CA GLU A 48 6.13 -0.16 5.88
C GLU A 48 6.82 0.75 4.84
N LEU A 49 7.80 0.23 4.11
CA LEU A 49 8.72 1.06 3.34
C LEU A 49 8.21 1.39 1.94
N SER A 50 7.68 0.38 1.24
CA SER A 50 7.70 0.40 -0.23
C SER A 50 6.36 0.74 -0.89
N GLU A 51 5.22 0.46 -0.25
CA GLU A 51 3.93 0.51 -0.93
C GLU A 51 3.06 1.68 -0.47
N MET A 52 2.71 2.57 -1.40
CA MET A 52 1.86 3.74 -1.09
C MET A 52 0.45 3.34 -0.63
N GLY A 53 -0.11 2.25 -1.16
CA GLY A 53 -1.45 1.77 -0.81
C GLY A 53 -1.51 1.12 0.57
N SER A 54 -0.43 0.50 1.05
CA SER A 54 -0.41 -0.20 2.33
C SER A 54 -0.50 0.75 3.52
N ALA A 55 -0.07 2.01 3.38
CA ALA A 55 -0.31 3.06 4.39
C ALA A 55 -1.81 3.26 4.67
N ILE A 56 -2.66 3.22 3.62
CA ILE A 56 -4.11 3.33 3.77
C ILE A 56 -4.68 2.05 4.39
N LEU A 57 -4.17 0.88 4.00
CA LEU A 57 -4.56 -0.40 4.60
C LEU A 57 -4.15 -0.51 6.07
N ALA A 58 -3.10 0.20 6.47
CA ALA A 58 -2.62 0.31 7.84
C ALA A 58 -3.39 1.35 8.68
N TYR A 59 -4.19 2.23 8.07
CA TYR A 59 -4.96 3.28 8.78
C TYR A 59 -5.64 2.73 10.04
N SER A 60 -6.35 1.62 9.87
CA SER A 60 -7.13 1.01 10.94
C SER A 60 -6.26 0.51 12.11
N VAL A 61 -5.06 -0.03 11.86
CA VAL A 61 -4.16 -0.49 12.94
C VAL A 61 -3.56 0.70 13.67
N LEU A 62 -3.29 1.80 12.96
CA LEU A 62 -2.78 3.03 13.58
C LEU A 62 -3.84 3.65 14.52
N GLN A 63 -5.11 3.67 14.10
CA GLN A 63 -6.22 4.09 14.97
C GLN A 63 -6.38 3.16 16.17
N LYS A 64 -6.39 1.84 15.92
CA LYS A 64 -6.54 0.85 16.99
C LYS A 64 -5.41 0.91 18.03
N THR A 65 -4.22 1.34 17.62
CA THR A 65 -3.10 1.55 18.52
C THR A 65 -3.37 2.68 19.52
N LYS A 66 -3.97 3.79 19.09
CA LYS A 66 -4.37 4.89 19.99
C LYS A 66 -5.42 4.44 21.02
N GLU A 67 -6.31 3.53 20.62
CA GLU A 67 -7.29 2.95 21.56
C GLU A 67 -6.66 2.01 22.58
N LEU A 68 -5.75 1.13 22.15
CA LEU A 68 -5.12 0.15 23.04
C LEU A 68 -4.01 0.74 23.91
N PHE A 69 -3.33 1.77 23.42
CA PHE A 69 -2.20 2.41 24.06
C PHE A 69 -2.30 3.95 23.96
N PRO A 70 -3.25 4.57 24.69
CA PRO A 70 -3.54 6.01 24.56
C PRO A 70 -2.37 6.91 24.98
N ASP A 71 -1.50 6.44 25.87
CA ASP A 71 -0.35 7.20 26.37
C ASP A 71 0.93 7.01 25.52
N SER A 72 0.86 6.23 24.43
CA SER A 72 2.01 5.96 23.57
C SER A 72 2.16 6.97 22.44
N ASN A 73 3.40 7.38 22.18
CA ASN A 73 3.76 8.05 20.95
C ASN A 73 3.82 7.05 19.80
N ILE A 74 3.22 7.39 18.68
CA ILE A 74 3.21 6.56 17.48
C ILE A 74 4.07 7.23 16.40
N TYR A 75 4.96 6.44 15.82
CA TYR A 75 5.88 6.79 14.76
C TYR A 75 5.65 5.89 13.55
N PHE A 76 6.07 6.36 12.37
CA PHE A 76 6.00 5.58 11.14
C PHE A 76 7.32 5.67 10.37
N LEU A 77 7.85 4.54 9.88
CA LEU A 77 9.02 4.49 9.01
C LEU A 77 8.61 4.09 7.60
N ILE A 78 8.95 4.92 6.62
CA ILE A 78 8.62 4.74 5.20
C ILE A 78 9.76 5.20 4.29
N PHE A 79 9.75 4.85 2.99
CA PHE A 79 10.62 5.54 2.04
C PHE A 79 10.18 6.98 1.79
N GLU A 80 11.16 7.87 1.60
CA GLU A 80 10.96 9.32 1.42
C GLU A 80 9.97 9.64 0.29
N GLU A 81 10.05 8.90 -0.83
CA GLU A 81 9.17 9.07 -1.99
C GLU A 81 7.69 8.75 -1.70
N ASN A 82 7.42 7.94 -0.68
CA ASN A 82 6.08 7.47 -0.34
C ASN A 82 5.48 8.19 0.88
N LYS A 83 6.20 9.10 1.54
CA LYS A 83 5.79 9.71 2.82
C LYS A 83 4.43 10.41 2.78
N GLU A 84 4.04 10.97 1.63
CA GLU A 84 2.76 11.64 1.45
C GLU A 84 1.58 10.68 1.67
N SER A 85 1.75 9.37 1.41
CA SER A 85 0.72 8.37 1.68
C SER A 85 0.38 8.25 3.16
N VAL A 86 1.36 8.46 4.06
CA VAL A 86 1.16 8.47 5.50
C VAL A 86 0.53 9.81 5.92
N TYR A 87 0.98 10.93 5.36
CA TYR A 87 0.43 12.25 5.70
C TYR A 87 -1.05 12.41 5.37
N ILE A 88 -1.52 11.75 4.31
CA ILE A 88 -2.95 11.75 3.94
C ILE A 88 -3.81 11.07 5.01
N THR A 89 -3.26 10.13 5.77
CA THR A 89 -4.04 9.46 6.82
C THR A 89 -4.36 10.36 8.01
N GLU A 90 -3.57 11.42 8.22
CA GLU A 90 -3.65 12.35 9.36
C GLU A 90 -3.61 11.67 10.74
N VAL A 91 -3.24 10.38 10.82
CA VAL A 91 -3.18 9.64 12.08
C VAL A 91 -1.88 9.90 12.83
N ILE A 92 -0.78 10.02 12.09
CA ILE A 92 0.58 10.20 12.63
C ILE A 92 1.02 11.65 12.42
N PRO A 93 1.47 12.36 13.48
CA PRO A 93 2.06 13.68 13.33
C PRO A 93 3.24 13.66 12.35
N ARG A 94 3.42 14.72 11.57
CA ARG A 94 4.44 14.73 10.49
C ARG A 94 5.85 14.57 11.02
N GLU A 95 6.13 15.15 12.18
CA GLU A 95 7.39 15.04 12.92
C GLU A 95 7.70 13.62 13.42
N ASN A 96 6.68 12.75 13.49
CA ASN A 96 6.82 11.36 13.89
C ASN A 96 6.96 10.41 12.68
N VAL A 97 6.97 10.94 11.46
CA VAL A 97 7.25 10.18 10.24
C VAL A 97 8.75 10.22 9.97
N LEU A 98 9.40 9.07 10.12
CA LEU A 98 10.80 8.85 9.80
C LEU A 98 10.91 8.34 8.37
N THR A 99 11.92 8.80 7.63
CA THR A 99 12.08 8.42 6.22
C THR A 99 13.46 7.88 5.89
N ILE A 100 13.50 6.92 4.96
CA ILE A 100 14.72 6.39 4.36
C ILE A 100 14.76 6.81 2.89
N ASP A 101 15.89 7.38 2.44
CA ASP A 101 16.09 7.74 1.04
C ASP A 101 16.58 6.51 0.26
N CYS A 102 15.71 5.95 -0.57
CA CYS A 102 15.99 4.78 -1.40
C CYS A 102 16.47 5.14 -2.83
N SER A 103 16.79 6.41 -3.12
CA SER A 103 17.16 6.86 -4.47
C SER A 103 18.39 6.11 -5.01
N ASN A 104 19.41 5.92 -4.19
CA ASN A 104 20.59 5.09 -4.47
C ASN A 104 21.09 4.37 -3.20
N PHE A 105 22.00 3.40 -3.39
CA PHE A 105 22.46 2.54 -2.31
C PHE A 105 23.19 3.29 -1.19
N SER A 106 24.06 4.24 -1.52
CA SER A 106 24.80 5.02 -0.52
C SER A 106 23.84 5.86 0.32
N ARG A 107 22.90 6.57 -0.31
CA ARG A 107 21.88 7.33 0.41
C ARG A 107 20.98 6.44 1.26
N PHE A 108 20.62 5.26 0.78
CA PHE A 108 19.88 4.27 1.56
C PHE A 108 20.62 3.89 2.84
N VAL A 109 21.92 3.57 2.74
CA VAL A 109 22.74 3.21 3.91
C VAL A 109 22.86 4.38 4.89
N PHE A 110 23.24 5.57 4.42
CA PHE A 110 23.44 6.73 5.31
C PHE A 110 22.13 7.21 5.95
N SER A 111 21.02 7.25 5.20
CA SER A 111 19.71 7.59 5.76
C SER A 111 19.23 6.55 6.75
N THR A 112 19.44 5.25 6.49
CA THR A 112 19.13 4.18 7.45
C THR A 112 19.92 4.34 8.76
N LEU A 113 21.22 4.64 8.69
CA LEU A 113 22.05 4.91 9.88
C LEU A 113 21.57 6.14 10.67
N SER A 114 21.20 7.21 9.96
CA SER A 114 20.64 8.43 10.56
C SER A 114 19.31 8.17 11.27
N VAL A 115 18.42 7.40 10.63
CA VAL A 115 17.15 6.97 11.20
C VAL A 115 17.38 6.09 12.43
N LEU A 116 18.30 5.13 12.38
CA LEU A 116 18.66 4.31 13.55
C LEU A 116 19.10 5.20 14.71
N LYS A 117 20.03 6.14 14.49
CA LYS A 117 20.45 7.11 15.53
C LYS A 117 19.26 7.89 16.09
N THR A 118 18.32 8.28 15.24
CA THR A 118 17.09 8.97 15.65
C THR A 118 16.20 8.07 16.50
N MET A 119 15.97 6.81 16.10
CA MET A 119 15.22 5.82 16.87
C MET A 119 15.80 5.62 18.28
N HIS A 120 17.13 5.54 18.40
CA HIS A 120 17.81 5.46 19.69
C HIS A 120 17.62 6.73 20.52
N LYS A 121 17.71 7.92 19.90
CA LYS A 121 17.52 9.21 20.58
C LYS A 121 16.11 9.38 21.14
N ILE A 122 15.09 9.03 20.35
CA ILE A 122 13.69 9.10 20.79
C ILE A 122 13.24 7.88 21.59
N SER A 123 14.15 6.92 21.83
CA SER A 123 13.92 5.71 22.63
C SER A 123 12.73 4.89 22.12
N ILE A 124 12.74 4.51 20.83
CA ILE A 124 11.78 3.54 20.27
C ILE A 124 11.91 2.23 21.07
N ASP A 125 10.84 1.85 21.78
CA ASP A 125 10.81 0.63 22.58
C ASP A 125 10.07 -0.51 21.89
N THR A 126 9.22 -0.19 20.92
CA THR A 126 8.36 -1.12 20.20
C THR A 126 8.45 -0.87 18.70
N TYR A 127 8.83 -1.90 17.96
CA TYR A 127 9.00 -1.92 16.52
C TYR A 127 8.03 -2.94 15.92
N ILE A 128 7.08 -2.46 15.12
CA ILE A 128 6.07 -3.27 14.43
C ILE A 128 6.36 -3.29 12.94
N ASP A 129 6.88 -4.44 12.48
CA ASP A 129 7.28 -4.68 11.10
C ASP A 129 6.09 -5.19 10.27
N MET A 130 5.48 -4.29 9.50
CA MET A 130 4.34 -4.62 8.62
C MET A 130 4.77 -5.21 7.26
N GLU A 131 6.05 -5.07 6.92
CA GLU A 131 6.62 -5.64 5.71
C GLU A 131 6.65 -7.19 5.76
N LEU A 132 6.20 -7.78 4.66
CA LEU A 132 6.06 -9.23 4.53
C LEU A 132 7.42 -9.89 4.25
N PHE A 133 8.01 -10.45 5.30
CA PHE A 133 9.25 -11.23 5.26
C PHE A 133 10.50 -10.49 4.75
N SER A 134 10.50 -9.15 4.80
CA SER A 134 11.66 -8.32 4.47
C SER A 134 12.81 -8.53 5.47
N ARG A 135 14.02 -8.72 4.95
CA ARG A 135 15.23 -8.92 5.77
C ARG A 135 15.80 -7.57 6.19
N ALA A 136 15.76 -6.58 5.29
CA ALA A 136 16.16 -5.22 5.59
C ALA A 136 15.40 -4.65 6.80
N THR A 137 14.07 -4.72 6.82
CA THR A 137 13.29 -4.22 7.97
C THR A 137 13.49 -5.04 9.23
N SER A 138 13.71 -6.35 9.10
CA SER A 138 14.07 -7.21 10.23
C SER A 138 15.41 -6.78 10.83
N ILE A 139 16.44 -6.55 10.02
CA ILE A 139 17.75 -6.04 10.45
C ILE A 139 17.59 -4.69 11.16
N ILE A 140 16.84 -3.76 10.56
CA ILE A 140 16.56 -2.45 11.17
C ILE A 140 15.85 -2.63 12.53
N SER A 141 14.89 -3.56 12.63
CA SER A 141 14.19 -3.85 13.89
C SER A 141 15.17 -4.24 15.01
N TYR A 142 16.19 -5.07 14.71
CA TYR A 142 17.18 -5.49 15.69
C TYR A 142 18.12 -4.33 16.07
N LEU A 143 18.59 -3.59 15.07
CA LEU A 143 19.52 -2.47 15.26
C LEU A 143 18.85 -1.25 15.90
N SER A 144 17.52 -1.12 15.83
CA SER A 144 16.75 -0.04 16.48
C SER A 144 16.88 -0.05 18.00
N GLY A 145 17.26 -1.18 18.60
CA GLY A 145 17.30 -1.34 20.06
C GLY A 145 15.93 -1.56 20.71
N ALA A 146 14.85 -1.59 19.92
CA ALA A 146 13.50 -1.83 20.43
C ALA A 146 13.42 -3.15 21.21
N HIS A 147 12.77 -3.12 22.37
CA HIS A 147 12.56 -4.29 23.21
C HIS A 147 11.51 -5.21 22.61
N ASN A 148 10.37 -4.63 22.22
CA ASN A 148 9.28 -5.31 21.54
C ASN A 148 9.53 -5.24 20.03
N ARG A 149 10.09 -6.29 19.44
CA ARG A 149 10.22 -6.46 17.99
C ARG A 149 9.16 -7.43 17.50
N VAL A 150 8.17 -6.91 16.78
CA VAL A 150 6.98 -7.61 16.29
C VAL A 150 7.09 -7.76 14.78
N GLY A 151 6.80 -8.94 14.24
CA GLY A 151 6.79 -9.16 12.80
C GLY A 151 6.32 -10.55 12.40
N TYR A 152 6.04 -10.72 11.10
CA TYR A 152 5.70 -12.03 10.56
C TYR A 152 6.89 -12.97 10.58
N TYR A 153 6.67 -14.18 11.09
CA TYR A 153 7.69 -15.22 11.23
C TYR A 153 7.36 -16.43 10.36
N LYS A 154 8.41 -17.04 9.79
CA LYS A 154 8.25 -18.14 8.83
C LYS A 154 7.64 -19.41 9.43
N PHE A 155 7.88 -19.70 10.71
CA PHE A 155 7.62 -21.00 11.33
C PHE A 155 8.11 -22.16 10.44
N HIS A 156 7.17 -22.95 9.91
CA HIS A 156 7.41 -24.10 9.04
C HIS A 156 7.45 -23.75 7.54
N MET A 157 7.19 -22.49 7.16
CA MET A 157 7.31 -22.04 5.78
C MET A 157 8.78 -21.89 5.38
N GLU A 158 9.14 -22.50 4.26
CA GLU A 158 10.49 -22.47 3.71
C GLU A 158 10.75 -21.19 2.90
N GLY A 159 12.02 -20.84 2.67
CA GLY A 159 12.40 -19.68 1.83
C GLY A 159 12.20 -18.29 2.46
N LEU A 160 11.43 -18.18 3.55
CA LEU A 160 11.06 -16.90 4.18
C LEU A 160 11.95 -16.50 5.37
N TYR A 161 13.21 -16.96 5.36
CA TYR A 161 14.13 -16.63 6.44
C TYR A 161 14.46 -15.13 6.49
N ARG A 162 14.14 -14.50 7.63
CA ARG A 162 14.41 -13.08 7.93
C ARG A 162 15.13 -12.86 9.26
N GLY A 163 15.85 -13.87 9.76
CA GLY A 163 16.47 -13.85 11.09
C GLY A 163 15.58 -14.40 12.21
N ASN A 164 16.15 -14.60 13.40
CA ASN A 164 15.52 -15.25 14.55
C ASN A 164 15.50 -14.37 15.82
N PHE A 165 15.50 -13.05 15.66
CA PHE A 165 15.60 -12.08 16.75
C PHE A 165 14.32 -11.26 16.96
N LEU A 166 13.20 -11.62 16.32
CA LEU A 166 11.87 -11.13 16.68
C LEU A 166 11.46 -11.64 18.07
N THR A 167 10.88 -10.75 18.86
CA THR A 167 10.34 -11.08 20.20
C THR A 167 8.89 -11.54 20.15
N HIS A 168 8.10 -10.97 19.24
CA HIS A 168 6.70 -11.30 19.02
C HIS A 168 6.57 -11.83 17.60
N ARG A 169 6.50 -13.16 17.48
CA ARG A 169 6.43 -13.87 16.20
C ARG A 169 4.97 -14.08 15.84
N VAL A 170 4.56 -13.54 14.70
CA VAL A 170 3.17 -13.58 14.23
C VAL A 170 3.08 -14.41 12.95
N THR A 171 2.04 -15.22 12.82
CA THR A 171 1.77 -15.97 11.59
C THR A 171 1.12 -15.04 10.58
N TYR A 172 1.64 -15.01 9.35
CA TYR A 172 0.98 -14.35 8.24
C TYR A 172 -0.12 -15.26 7.68
N ASN A 173 -1.37 -14.78 7.64
CA ASN A 173 -2.51 -15.50 7.10
C ASN A 173 -2.91 -14.92 5.73
N PRO A 174 -2.58 -15.60 4.61
CA PRO A 174 -2.89 -15.11 3.26
C PRO A 174 -4.38 -15.19 2.91
N HIS A 175 -5.20 -15.82 3.76
CA HIS A 175 -6.64 -15.97 3.56
C HIS A 175 -7.47 -14.86 4.24
N GLN A 176 -6.81 -13.95 4.95
CA GLN A 176 -7.44 -12.79 5.57
C GLN A 176 -6.92 -11.52 4.92
N HIS A 177 -7.76 -10.49 4.91
CA HIS A 177 -7.36 -9.16 4.46
C HIS A 177 -6.07 -8.70 5.15
N ILE A 178 -5.20 -7.99 4.44
CA ILE A 178 -3.91 -7.56 4.99
C ILE A 178 -4.07 -6.66 6.22
N SER A 179 -5.13 -5.85 6.29
CA SER A 179 -5.45 -5.03 7.47
C SER A 179 -5.71 -5.87 8.74
N TYR A 180 -6.30 -7.06 8.61
CA TYR A 180 -6.41 -7.99 9.74
C TYR A 180 -5.06 -8.57 10.14
N ASN A 181 -4.19 -8.81 9.16
CA ASN A 181 -2.81 -9.22 9.45
C ASN A 181 -2.04 -8.10 10.19
N PHE A 182 -2.29 -6.83 9.88
CA PHE A 182 -1.74 -5.71 10.65
C PHE A 182 -2.29 -5.65 12.08
N TYR A 183 -3.59 -5.89 12.28
CA TYR A 183 -4.16 -6.06 13.63
C TYR A 183 -3.47 -7.20 14.39
N ASN A 184 -3.24 -8.33 13.73
CA ASN A 184 -2.53 -9.46 14.33
C ASN A 184 -1.14 -9.06 14.87
N LEU A 185 -0.40 -8.21 14.16
CA LEU A 185 0.85 -7.66 14.67
C LEU A 185 0.64 -6.85 15.96
N LEU A 186 -0.26 -5.88 15.95
CA LEU A 186 -0.54 -5.03 17.13
C LEU A 186 -1.00 -5.87 18.34
N TYR A 187 -1.98 -6.75 18.13
CA TYR A 187 -2.56 -7.57 19.20
C TYR A 187 -1.58 -8.57 19.80
N SER A 188 -0.51 -8.92 19.08
CA SER A 188 0.54 -9.78 19.63
C SER A 188 1.21 -9.21 20.88
N LEU A 189 1.11 -7.88 21.09
CA LEU A 189 1.62 -7.17 22.27
C LEU A 189 0.74 -7.33 23.51
N VAL A 190 -0.55 -7.67 23.35
CA VAL A 190 -1.52 -7.75 24.45
C VAL A 190 -2.05 -9.16 24.70
N VAL A 191 -1.79 -10.12 23.80
CA VAL A 191 -2.15 -11.52 24.03
C VAL A 191 -1.24 -12.15 25.09
N PRO A 192 -1.70 -13.19 25.81
CA PRO A 192 -0.86 -13.93 26.75
C PRO A 192 0.47 -14.35 26.13
N PHE A 193 1.54 -14.25 26.91
CA PHE A 193 2.89 -14.48 26.39
C PHE A 193 3.08 -15.92 25.91
N ASP A 194 2.50 -16.87 26.63
CA ASP A 194 2.51 -18.32 26.40
C ASP A 194 1.53 -18.79 25.31
N GLU A 195 0.66 -17.91 24.80
CA GLU A 195 -0.19 -18.23 23.65
C GLU A 195 0.66 -18.47 22.41
N TYR A 196 0.68 -19.72 21.93
CA TYR A 196 1.41 -20.14 20.74
C TYR A 196 0.61 -21.16 19.91
N PRO A 197 0.49 -20.99 18.57
CA PRO A 197 0.75 -19.73 17.85
C PRO A 197 -0.13 -18.59 18.40
N LYS A 198 0.38 -17.36 18.32
CA LYS A 198 -0.35 -16.17 18.79
C LYS A 198 -1.61 -15.93 17.95
N LEU A 199 -2.62 -15.33 18.58
CA LEU A 199 -3.83 -14.73 18.00
C LEU A 199 -4.94 -15.73 17.65
N LYS A 200 -5.36 -16.53 18.63
CA LYS A 200 -6.53 -17.43 18.51
C LYS A 200 -7.85 -16.66 18.67
N ARG A 201 -8.12 -15.70 17.77
CA ARG A 201 -9.30 -14.83 17.83
C ARG A 201 -9.91 -14.54 16.47
N HIS A 202 -11.19 -14.20 16.47
CA HIS A 202 -11.88 -13.63 15.33
C HIS A 202 -11.98 -12.10 15.48
N PHE A 203 -12.05 -11.39 14.36
CA PHE A 203 -12.36 -9.97 14.33
C PHE A 203 -13.70 -9.82 13.63
N ASP A 204 -14.72 -9.39 14.37
CA ASP A 204 -16.09 -9.31 13.86
C ASP A 204 -16.29 -8.16 12.84
N ASN A 205 -15.45 -7.13 12.90
CA ASN A 205 -15.58 -5.92 12.08
C ASN A 205 -14.46 -5.80 11.06
N ILE A 206 -14.86 -5.51 9.81
CA ILE A 206 -13.94 -5.14 8.74
C ILE A 206 -13.32 -3.79 9.07
N PRO A 207 -11.98 -3.66 9.03
CA PRO A 207 -11.35 -2.37 9.20
C PRO A 207 -11.81 -1.40 8.11
N THR A 208 -12.32 -0.23 8.49
CA THR A 208 -12.77 0.81 7.55
C THR A 208 -11.79 1.99 7.55
N VAL A 209 -11.95 2.85 6.54
CA VAL A 209 -11.22 4.12 6.41
C VAL A 209 -12.20 5.29 6.35
N PRO A 210 -11.82 6.48 6.84
CA PRO A 210 -12.68 7.65 6.80
C PRO A 210 -12.78 8.19 5.37
N ARG A 211 -13.89 8.86 5.08
CA ARG A 211 -14.01 9.69 3.88
C ARG A 211 -13.40 11.07 4.16
N ILE A 212 -12.35 11.38 3.43
CA ILE A 212 -11.69 12.67 3.36
C ILE A 212 -12.40 13.53 2.32
N THR A 213 -12.92 14.67 2.76
CA THR A 213 -13.50 15.69 1.87
C THR A 213 -12.47 16.78 1.63
N SER A 214 -12.13 17.02 0.37
CA SER A 214 -11.25 18.12 -0.01
C SER A 214 -11.91 19.48 0.21
N PRO A 215 -11.17 20.52 0.69
CA PRO A 215 -11.67 21.89 0.75
C PRO A 215 -12.10 22.41 -0.62
N ASP A 216 -13.06 23.34 -0.67
CA ASP A 216 -13.58 23.89 -1.92
C ASP A 216 -12.49 24.59 -2.75
N GLU A 217 -11.51 25.22 -2.10
CA GLU A 217 -10.34 25.81 -2.78
C GLU A 217 -9.53 24.75 -3.55
N ALA A 218 -9.26 23.60 -2.93
CA ALA A 218 -8.51 22.51 -3.55
C ALA A 218 -9.30 21.86 -4.71
N LYS A 219 -10.62 21.66 -4.51
CA LYS A 219 -11.55 21.20 -5.56
C LYS A 219 -11.59 22.18 -6.75
N ASN A 220 -11.64 23.48 -6.48
CA ASN A 220 -11.65 24.51 -7.51
C ASN A 220 -10.30 24.61 -8.24
N ALA A 221 -9.18 24.39 -7.55
CA ALA A 221 -7.85 24.37 -8.15
C ALA A 221 -7.70 23.21 -9.15
N ILE A 222 -8.11 21.99 -8.77
CA ILE A 222 -8.04 20.84 -9.67
C ILE A 222 -9.03 20.98 -10.85
N LEU A 223 -10.23 21.52 -10.61
CA LEU A 223 -11.19 21.81 -11.67
C LEU A 223 -10.67 22.87 -12.65
N SER A 224 -9.96 23.89 -12.15
CA SER A 224 -9.32 24.90 -12.99
C SER A 224 -8.20 24.30 -13.83
N LYS A 225 -7.41 23.37 -13.28
CA LYS A 225 -6.40 22.61 -14.02
C LYS A 225 -7.05 21.78 -15.14
N LEU A 226 -8.17 21.11 -14.87
CA LEU A 226 -8.94 20.38 -15.90
C LEU A 226 -9.46 21.30 -17.01
N LYS A 227 -10.01 22.47 -16.65
CA LYS A 227 -10.52 23.46 -17.60
C LYS A 227 -9.43 24.10 -18.46
N ALA A 228 -8.22 24.24 -17.91
CA ALA A 228 -7.06 24.72 -18.66
C ALA A 228 -6.63 23.74 -19.76
N GLU A 229 -6.80 22.44 -19.52
CA GLU A 229 -6.55 21.40 -20.53
C GLU A 229 -7.73 21.23 -21.50
N ASN A 230 -8.96 21.45 -21.03
CA ASN A 230 -10.16 21.38 -21.86
C ASN A 230 -11.27 22.33 -21.37
N THR A 231 -11.49 23.42 -22.11
CA THR A 231 -12.45 24.48 -21.78
C THR A 231 -13.91 24.03 -21.83
N SER A 232 -14.20 22.86 -22.40
CA SER A 232 -15.56 22.30 -22.46
C SER A 232 -16.02 21.69 -21.12
N ILE A 233 -15.10 21.44 -20.19
CA ILE A 233 -15.40 20.89 -18.86
C ILE A 233 -16.11 21.97 -18.01
N LYS A 234 -17.28 21.61 -17.48
CA LYS A 234 -18.11 22.46 -16.62
C LYS A 234 -18.18 21.87 -15.21
N ASN A 235 -18.66 22.65 -14.24
CA ASN A 235 -18.85 22.16 -12.86
C ASN A 235 -19.90 21.04 -12.78
N THR A 236 -20.79 20.96 -13.77
CA THR A 236 -21.83 19.93 -13.88
C THR A 236 -21.37 18.72 -14.70
N SER A 237 -20.14 18.73 -15.22
CA SER A 237 -19.62 17.62 -16.04
C SER A 237 -19.38 16.39 -15.19
N LYS A 238 -19.69 15.24 -15.78
CA LYS A 238 -19.39 13.93 -15.20
C LYS A 238 -17.95 13.56 -15.52
N LEU A 239 -17.18 13.16 -14.50
CA LEU A 239 -15.76 12.86 -14.65
C LEU A 239 -15.50 11.39 -14.32
N VAL A 240 -14.98 10.67 -15.31
CA VAL A 240 -14.46 9.31 -15.15
C VAL A 240 -12.94 9.36 -15.16
N VAL A 241 -12.31 8.90 -14.09
CA VAL A 241 -10.85 8.87 -13.96
C VAL A 241 -10.33 7.51 -14.40
N PHE A 242 -9.34 7.49 -15.29
CA PHE A 242 -8.63 6.28 -15.69
C PHE A 242 -7.22 6.28 -15.11
N ASN A 243 -6.84 5.20 -14.44
CA ASN A 243 -5.46 4.90 -14.09
C ASN A 243 -5.03 3.57 -14.75
N PRO A 244 -4.60 3.59 -16.02
CA PRO A 244 -4.25 2.39 -16.78
C PRO A 244 -2.92 1.77 -16.35
N ASN A 245 -2.10 2.49 -15.58
CA ASN A 245 -0.80 2.01 -15.13
C ASN A 245 -0.94 0.92 -14.05
N ALA A 246 -0.10 -0.11 -14.14
CA ALA A 246 -0.08 -1.25 -13.22
C ALA A 246 1.10 -1.23 -12.22
N GLY A 247 1.84 -0.12 -12.17
CA GLY A 247 3.00 0.06 -11.31
C GLY A 247 4.09 -0.98 -11.55
N ILE A 248 4.66 -1.48 -10.45
CA ILE A 248 5.81 -2.40 -10.43
C ILE A 248 5.47 -3.78 -11.02
N LEU A 249 4.18 -4.12 -11.15
CA LEU A 249 3.72 -5.42 -11.66
C LEU A 249 2.89 -5.23 -12.92
N PRO A 250 3.52 -5.11 -14.11
CA PRO A 250 2.82 -4.93 -15.39
C PRO A 250 1.72 -5.96 -15.66
N ILE A 251 1.85 -7.15 -15.08
CA ILE A 251 0.88 -8.25 -15.18
C ILE A 251 -0.47 -7.94 -14.52
N ARG A 252 -0.59 -6.87 -13.72
CA ARG A 252 -1.86 -6.37 -13.19
C ARG A 252 -2.63 -5.51 -14.20
N ALA A 253 -2.03 -5.09 -15.31
CA ALA A 253 -2.64 -4.16 -16.26
C ALA A 253 -3.81 -4.79 -17.02
N TRP A 254 -4.97 -4.11 -16.99
CA TRP A 254 -6.03 -4.36 -17.96
C TRP A 254 -5.61 -3.83 -19.35
N PRO A 255 -5.90 -4.55 -20.45
CA PRO A 255 -5.39 -4.21 -21.78
C PRO A 255 -5.72 -2.78 -22.21
N ILE A 256 -4.73 -2.13 -22.84
CA ILE A 256 -4.87 -0.75 -23.30
C ILE A 256 -5.94 -0.60 -24.40
N GLU A 257 -6.13 -1.64 -25.21
CA GLU A 257 -7.16 -1.70 -26.24
C GLU A 257 -8.55 -1.67 -25.60
N LYS A 258 -8.71 -2.30 -24.43
CA LYS A 258 -9.97 -2.31 -23.68
C LYS A 258 -10.24 -0.98 -22.98
N TYR A 259 -9.22 -0.32 -22.43
CA TYR A 259 -9.35 1.07 -21.97
C TYR A 259 -9.77 2.00 -23.11
N THR A 260 -9.17 1.84 -24.29
CA THR A 260 -9.52 2.62 -25.49
C THR A 260 -10.95 2.37 -25.95
N GLU A 261 -11.40 1.10 -25.97
CA GLU A 261 -12.78 0.74 -26.30
C GLU A 261 -13.78 1.33 -25.29
N LEU A 262 -13.49 1.18 -23.99
CA LEU A 262 -14.29 1.76 -22.92
C LEU A 262 -14.38 3.28 -23.04
N ALA A 263 -13.24 3.93 -23.34
CA ALA A 263 -13.19 5.38 -23.51
C ALA A 263 -14.12 5.87 -24.62
N LYS A 264 -14.13 5.20 -25.78
CA LYS A 264 -15.04 5.55 -26.89
C LYS A 264 -16.49 5.60 -26.42
N ARG A 265 -16.96 4.52 -25.80
CA ARG A 265 -18.34 4.38 -25.32
C ARG A 265 -18.69 5.40 -24.23
N ILE A 266 -17.80 5.66 -23.28
CA ILE A 266 -18.04 6.65 -22.22
C ILE A 266 -18.13 8.06 -22.80
N THR A 267 -17.30 8.39 -23.80
CA THR A 267 -17.29 9.74 -24.40
C THR A 267 -18.46 10.04 -25.34
N GLU A 268 -19.27 9.03 -25.67
CA GLU A 268 -20.55 9.19 -26.35
C GLU A 268 -21.67 9.65 -25.40
N LEU A 269 -21.48 9.46 -24.08
CA LEU A 269 -22.43 9.94 -23.08
C LEU A 269 -22.41 11.46 -22.98
N GLU A 270 -23.60 12.05 -22.83
CA GLU A 270 -23.72 13.50 -22.71
C GLU A 270 -22.98 14.03 -21.49
N ASN A 271 -22.22 15.11 -21.68
CA ASN A 271 -21.55 15.85 -20.60
C ASN A 271 -20.59 14.99 -19.74
N THR A 272 -20.10 13.86 -20.27
CA THR A 272 -19.10 13.01 -19.62
C THR A 272 -17.71 13.24 -20.21
N PHE A 273 -16.71 13.30 -19.34
CA PHE A 273 -15.31 13.46 -19.70
C PHE A 273 -14.47 12.40 -18.99
N ILE A 274 -13.37 12.02 -19.63
CA ILE A 274 -12.39 11.10 -19.06
C ILE A 274 -11.15 11.88 -18.67
N VAL A 275 -10.62 11.62 -17.48
CA VAL A 275 -9.35 12.16 -17.00
C VAL A 275 -8.39 10.99 -16.83
N ILE A 276 -7.30 10.98 -17.59
CA ILE A 276 -6.25 9.98 -17.45
C ILE A 276 -5.22 10.48 -16.44
N MET A 277 -4.90 9.65 -15.46
CA MET A 277 -3.84 9.90 -14.48
C MET A 277 -2.77 8.81 -14.54
N GLY A 278 -1.60 9.13 -13.99
CA GLY A 278 -0.49 8.20 -13.87
C GLY A 278 0.85 8.93 -13.78
N VAL A 279 1.90 8.13 -13.70
CA VAL A 279 3.31 8.57 -13.72
C VAL A 279 3.93 8.35 -15.11
N HIS A 280 5.23 8.58 -15.28
CA HIS A 280 5.93 8.62 -16.56
C HIS A 280 5.65 7.41 -17.45
N GLU A 281 5.56 6.23 -16.85
CA GLU A 281 5.29 4.95 -17.51
C GLU A 281 3.91 4.91 -18.18
N ALA A 282 2.94 5.68 -17.68
CA ALA A 282 1.58 5.75 -18.21
C ALA A 282 1.45 6.67 -19.43
N ALA A 283 2.45 7.50 -19.74
CA ALA A 283 2.32 8.56 -20.76
C ALA A 283 2.09 7.99 -22.18
N LYS A 284 2.62 6.80 -22.48
CA LYS A 284 2.37 6.11 -23.75
C LYS A 284 0.92 5.64 -23.83
N ASP A 285 0.43 5.01 -22.77
CA ASP A 285 -0.92 4.46 -22.68
C ASP A 285 -1.97 5.59 -22.71
N ALA A 286 -1.70 6.69 -22.00
CA ALA A 286 -2.56 7.88 -22.00
C ALA A 286 -2.78 8.44 -23.41
N LYS A 287 -1.71 8.55 -24.22
CA LYS A 287 -1.81 9.00 -25.61
C LYS A 287 -2.67 8.08 -26.47
N ILE A 288 -2.55 6.76 -26.29
CA ILE A 288 -3.36 5.78 -27.05
C ILE A 288 -4.84 5.93 -26.70
N ILE A 289 -5.16 6.00 -25.41
CA ILE A 289 -6.55 6.18 -24.96
C ILE A 289 -7.11 7.52 -25.43
N GLN A 290 -6.34 8.60 -25.34
CA GLN A 290 -6.79 9.94 -25.73
C GLN A 290 -7.21 10.03 -27.21
N GLN A 291 -6.61 9.22 -28.09
CA GLN A 291 -7.00 9.15 -29.50
C GLN A 291 -8.43 8.66 -29.71
N ALA A 292 -9.06 8.01 -28.73
CA ALA A 292 -10.47 7.61 -28.80
C ALA A 292 -11.39 8.82 -28.97
N ASN A 293 -11.14 9.91 -28.25
CA ASN A 293 -11.89 11.17 -28.37
C ASN A 293 -11.12 12.33 -27.70
N PRO A 294 -10.21 13.01 -28.43
CA PRO A 294 -9.36 14.06 -27.86
C PRO A 294 -10.14 15.23 -27.24
N ASN A 295 -11.38 15.46 -27.67
CA ASN A 295 -12.23 16.54 -27.17
C ASN A 295 -12.91 16.22 -25.83
N ARG A 296 -12.90 14.95 -25.41
CA ARG A 296 -13.55 14.47 -24.17
C ARG A 296 -12.58 13.79 -23.21
N ILE A 297 -11.31 13.67 -23.57
CA ILE A 297 -10.30 12.95 -22.78
C ILE A 297 -9.13 13.88 -22.45
N VAL A 298 -8.93 14.15 -21.17
CA VAL A 298 -7.85 14.98 -20.63
C VAL A 298 -6.74 14.11 -20.06
N ASP A 299 -5.50 14.39 -20.42
CA ASP A 299 -4.32 13.70 -19.87
C ASP A 299 -3.63 14.53 -18.79
N LEU A 300 -3.74 14.07 -17.54
CA LEU A 300 -3.07 14.60 -16.36
C LEU A 300 -1.88 13.73 -15.89
N THR A 301 -1.38 12.81 -16.73
CA THR A 301 -0.20 12.00 -16.43
C THR A 301 1.01 12.90 -16.12
N ASN A 302 1.66 12.68 -14.98
CA ASN A 302 2.73 13.52 -14.42
C ASN A 302 2.36 14.98 -14.11
N LYS A 303 1.07 15.35 -14.13
CA LYS A 303 0.60 16.72 -13.85
C LYS A 303 -0.11 16.85 -12.49
N THR A 304 -0.08 15.80 -11.68
CA THR A 304 -0.74 15.75 -10.37
C THR A 304 0.21 15.27 -9.28
N THR A 305 0.08 15.88 -8.10
CA THR A 305 0.64 15.36 -6.85
C THR A 305 -0.32 14.36 -6.20
N LEU A 306 0.15 13.59 -5.22
CA LEU A 306 -0.71 12.65 -4.50
C LEU A 306 -1.91 13.34 -3.82
N ARG A 307 -1.71 14.55 -3.28
CA ARG A 307 -2.79 15.34 -2.68
C ARG A 307 -3.80 15.80 -3.73
N GLU A 308 -3.32 16.27 -4.89
CA GLU A 308 -4.20 16.63 -6.01
C GLU A 308 -4.98 15.44 -6.58
N ILE A 309 -4.46 14.20 -6.45
CA ILE A 309 -5.22 12.98 -6.80
C ILE A 309 -6.42 12.80 -5.85
N ILE A 310 -6.25 13.02 -4.55
CA ILE A 310 -7.36 13.00 -3.58
C ILE A 310 -8.40 14.08 -3.93
N ASP A 311 -7.93 15.28 -4.31
CA ASP A 311 -8.80 16.38 -4.73
C ASP A 311 -9.56 16.06 -6.02
N LEU A 312 -8.88 15.47 -7.00
CA LEU A 312 -9.48 14.98 -8.25
C LEU A 312 -10.57 13.95 -7.96
N PHE A 313 -10.29 12.98 -7.08
CA PHE A 313 -11.27 11.97 -6.71
C PHE A 313 -12.49 12.56 -6.00
N ASN A 314 -12.32 13.63 -5.23
CA ASN A 314 -13.41 14.34 -4.56
C ASN A 314 -14.35 15.10 -5.51
N ILE A 315 -13.95 15.33 -6.76
CA ILE A 315 -14.78 16.00 -7.78
C ILE A 315 -15.17 15.07 -8.94
N SER A 316 -14.82 13.79 -8.86
CA SER A 316 -15.07 12.81 -9.93
C SER A 316 -16.07 11.74 -9.50
N ASP A 317 -16.77 11.16 -10.47
CA ASP A 317 -17.86 10.21 -10.22
C ASP A 317 -17.35 8.76 -10.13
N VAL A 318 -16.45 8.37 -11.05
CA VAL A 318 -15.96 6.97 -11.16
C VAL A 318 -14.45 6.93 -11.42
N LEU A 319 -13.73 6.05 -10.73
CA LEU A 319 -12.36 5.64 -11.02
C LEU A 319 -12.37 4.24 -11.63
N VAL A 320 -11.68 4.07 -12.76
CA VAL A 320 -11.37 2.77 -13.36
C VAL A 320 -9.86 2.55 -13.28
N THR A 321 -9.44 1.54 -12.52
CA THR A 321 -8.02 1.34 -12.21
C THR A 321 -7.63 -0.12 -12.02
N ASN A 322 -6.32 -0.41 -12.15
CA ASN A 322 -5.75 -1.69 -11.73
C ASN A 322 -5.49 -1.71 -10.21
N ASP A 323 -5.30 -2.90 -9.64
CA ASP A 323 -4.80 -3.12 -8.27
C ASP A 323 -3.47 -2.36 -8.02
N SER A 324 -3.57 -1.16 -7.48
CA SER A 324 -2.48 -0.20 -7.29
C SER A 324 -2.83 0.86 -6.24
N GLY A 325 -1.85 1.68 -5.83
CA GLY A 325 -2.04 2.74 -4.82
C GLY A 325 -3.30 3.61 -5.01
N PRO A 326 -3.57 4.14 -6.22
CA PRO A 326 -4.79 4.92 -6.50
C PRO A 326 -6.10 4.25 -6.09
N ALA A 327 -6.22 2.92 -6.23
CA ALA A 327 -7.41 2.18 -5.80
C ALA A 327 -7.63 2.31 -4.28
N HIS A 328 -6.56 2.32 -3.48
CA HIS A 328 -6.65 2.52 -2.04
C HIS A 328 -6.93 3.98 -1.68
N PHE A 329 -6.31 4.93 -2.37
CA PHE A 329 -6.58 6.36 -2.13
C PHE A 329 -8.03 6.74 -2.44
N ALA A 330 -8.63 6.14 -3.47
CA ALA A 330 -10.04 6.30 -3.79
C ALA A 330 -10.98 5.85 -2.66
N SER A 331 -10.57 4.89 -1.83
CA SER A 331 -11.37 4.48 -0.67
C SER A 331 -11.54 5.58 0.40
N LEU A 332 -10.70 6.60 0.35
CA LEU A 332 -10.78 7.78 1.21
C LEU A 332 -11.72 8.85 0.66
N THR A 333 -12.34 8.68 -0.50
CA THR A 333 -13.12 9.75 -1.14
C THR A 333 -14.50 9.21 -1.55
N PRO A 334 -15.45 10.06 -1.98
CA PRO A 334 -16.77 9.58 -2.37
C PRO A 334 -16.80 8.90 -3.74
N ILE A 335 -15.71 8.92 -4.50
CA ILE A 335 -15.65 8.35 -5.86
C ILE A 335 -16.03 6.87 -5.87
N THR A 336 -16.75 6.44 -6.91
CA THR A 336 -16.97 5.02 -7.15
C THR A 336 -15.70 4.40 -7.72
N ASN A 337 -15.19 3.36 -7.09
CA ASN A 337 -13.90 2.77 -7.43
C ASN A 337 -14.06 1.39 -8.07
N ILE A 338 -13.75 1.28 -9.36
CA ILE A 338 -13.76 0.01 -10.11
C ILE A 338 -12.32 -0.47 -10.27
N VAL A 339 -11.99 -1.61 -9.64
CA VAL A 339 -10.62 -2.10 -9.53
C VAL A 339 -10.47 -3.46 -10.17
N PHE A 340 -9.50 -3.58 -11.07
CA PHE A 340 -9.14 -4.85 -11.71
C PHE A 340 -8.15 -5.64 -10.85
N PHE A 341 -8.56 -6.86 -10.49
CA PHE A 341 -7.72 -7.85 -9.84
C PHE A 341 -7.50 -9.08 -10.73
N GLY A 342 -6.41 -9.81 -10.50
CA GLY A 342 -6.10 -11.01 -11.26
C GLY A 342 -4.84 -11.73 -10.78
N PRO A 343 -3.64 -11.15 -10.85
CA PRO A 343 -2.43 -11.79 -10.30
C PRO A 343 -2.47 -11.89 -8.78
N GLU A 344 -3.18 -10.96 -8.13
CA GLU A 344 -3.54 -10.91 -6.72
C GLU A 344 -5.06 -10.96 -6.54
N THR A 345 -5.50 -11.10 -5.29
CA THR A 345 -6.90 -11.26 -4.92
C THR A 345 -7.42 -10.09 -4.08
N PRO A 346 -8.64 -9.58 -4.36
CA PRO A 346 -9.26 -8.52 -3.55
C PRO A 346 -9.58 -8.99 -2.12
N LYS A 347 -9.64 -10.31 -1.87
CA LYS A 347 -9.79 -10.83 -0.51
C LYS A 347 -8.63 -10.44 0.41
N LEU A 348 -7.44 -10.26 -0.17
CA LEU A 348 -6.22 -9.95 0.57
C LEU A 348 -5.90 -8.45 0.55
N TYR A 349 -6.09 -7.79 -0.60
CA TYR A 349 -5.68 -6.39 -0.84
C TYR A 349 -6.81 -5.50 -1.35
N GLY A 350 -8.07 -5.85 -1.14
CA GLY A 350 -9.20 -5.00 -1.53
C GLY A 350 -9.12 -3.61 -0.88
N PRO A 351 -9.48 -2.53 -1.58
CA PRO A 351 -9.67 -1.23 -0.93
C PRO A 351 -10.72 -1.31 0.19
N LEU A 352 -10.51 -0.56 1.28
CA LEU A 352 -11.35 -0.60 2.49
C LEU A 352 -12.60 0.29 2.42
N GLY A 353 -12.92 0.82 1.23
CA GLY A 353 -14.03 1.75 1.02
C GLY A 353 -15.29 1.03 0.58
N GLU A 354 -16.45 1.50 1.03
CA GLU A 354 -17.76 0.94 0.66
C GLU A 354 -18.08 1.11 -0.83
N ASN A 355 -17.53 2.15 -1.45
CA ASN A 355 -17.79 2.49 -2.85
C ASN A 355 -16.85 1.72 -3.82
N CYS A 356 -16.48 0.47 -3.51
CA CYS A 356 -15.50 -0.29 -4.27
C CYS A 356 -16.10 -1.52 -4.96
N HIS A 357 -15.92 -1.60 -6.28
CA HIS A 357 -16.24 -2.74 -7.12
C HIS A 357 -14.94 -3.43 -7.57
N SER A 358 -14.55 -4.51 -6.89
CA SER A 358 -13.41 -5.33 -7.30
C SER A 358 -13.83 -6.37 -8.33
N LEU A 359 -13.36 -6.21 -9.56
CA LEU A 359 -13.55 -7.17 -10.64
C LEU A 359 -12.39 -8.17 -10.61
N TYR A 360 -12.71 -9.43 -10.30
CA TYR A 360 -11.72 -10.49 -10.12
C TYR A 360 -12.18 -11.76 -10.83
N THR A 361 -11.26 -12.37 -11.58
CA THR A 361 -11.51 -13.66 -12.20
C THR A 361 -10.69 -14.75 -11.49
N ASP A 362 -11.40 -15.66 -10.83
CA ASP A 362 -10.84 -16.73 -10.01
C ASP A 362 -10.32 -17.90 -10.87
N PHE A 363 -9.25 -17.62 -11.62
CA PHE A 363 -8.56 -18.63 -12.43
C PHE A 363 -7.76 -19.56 -11.54
N GLY A 364 -7.61 -20.84 -11.90
CA GLY A 364 -6.85 -21.80 -11.08
C GLY A 364 -5.37 -21.45 -10.82
N CYS A 365 -4.78 -20.58 -11.64
CA CYS A 365 -3.42 -20.05 -11.41
C CYS A 365 -3.40 -18.74 -10.59
N SER A 366 -4.56 -18.12 -10.37
CA SER A 366 -4.72 -16.86 -9.65
C SER A 366 -5.14 -17.15 -8.20
N PRO A 367 -4.60 -16.41 -7.20
CA PRO A 367 -3.53 -15.43 -7.31
C PRO A 367 -2.16 -16.10 -7.54
N CYS A 368 -1.43 -15.69 -8.58
CA CYS A 368 -0.07 -16.18 -8.86
C CYS A 368 1.03 -15.32 -8.22
N VAL A 369 0.68 -14.16 -7.67
CA VAL A 369 1.57 -13.22 -6.98
C VAL A 369 1.22 -13.23 -5.50
N SER A 370 2.21 -13.45 -4.63
CA SER A 370 2.00 -13.49 -3.18
C SER A 370 3.24 -13.07 -2.40
N ALA A 371 3.09 -12.90 -1.08
CA ALA A 371 4.22 -12.69 -0.19
C ALA A 371 5.22 -13.87 -0.22
N PHE A 372 4.73 -15.09 -0.41
CA PHE A 372 5.54 -16.31 -0.35
C PHE A 372 6.49 -16.47 -1.53
N ASN A 373 6.13 -15.91 -2.68
CA ASN A 373 6.98 -15.89 -3.87
C ASN A 373 7.66 -14.53 -4.10
N HIS A 374 7.66 -13.65 -3.09
CA HIS A 374 8.21 -12.29 -3.18
C HIS A 374 7.63 -11.48 -4.35
N ARG A 375 6.32 -11.64 -4.59
CA ARG A 375 5.58 -11.05 -5.71
C ARG A 375 6.19 -11.37 -7.08
N LYS A 376 6.70 -12.58 -7.26
CA LYS A 376 7.20 -13.10 -8.54
C LYS A 376 6.22 -14.10 -9.12
N THR A 377 6.09 -14.11 -10.44
CA THR A 377 5.21 -15.03 -11.15
C THR A 377 5.85 -15.51 -12.45
N THR A 378 5.54 -16.73 -12.86
CA THR A 378 5.91 -17.28 -14.17
C THR A 378 4.85 -16.97 -15.23
N CYS A 379 3.72 -16.36 -14.85
CA CYS A 379 2.67 -15.97 -15.77
C CYS A 379 3.21 -14.91 -16.75
N LYS A 380 3.06 -15.19 -18.03
CA LYS A 380 3.44 -14.29 -19.13
C LYS A 380 2.23 -13.69 -19.84
N ASP A 381 1.04 -14.14 -19.46
CA ASP A 381 -0.21 -13.79 -20.09
C ASP A 381 -1.32 -13.73 -19.03
N ASN A 382 -1.64 -12.52 -18.59
CA ASN A 382 -2.56 -12.22 -17.48
C ASN A 382 -4.03 -12.37 -17.88
N GLN A 383 -4.41 -13.55 -18.38
CA GLN A 383 -5.77 -13.84 -18.81
C GLN A 383 -6.81 -13.53 -17.72
N CYS A 384 -6.48 -13.72 -16.44
CA CYS A 384 -7.34 -13.39 -15.30
C CYS A 384 -7.83 -11.93 -15.27
N VAL A 385 -7.04 -10.98 -15.79
CA VAL A 385 -7.44 -9.57 -15.95
C VAL A 385 -8.00 -9.33 -17.36
N LYS A 386 -7.36 -9.92 -18.39
CA LYS A 386 -7.75 -9.71 -19.79
C LYS A 386 -9.15 -10.19 -20.11
N VAL A 387 -9.69 -11.19 -19.43
CA VAL A 387 -11.06 -11.68 -19.71
C VAL A 387 -12.16 -10.77 -19.20
N ILE A 388 -11.86 -9.84 -18.28
CA ILE A 388 -12.83 -8.87 -17.76
C ILE A 388 -13.42 -8.06 -18.94
N PRO A 389 -14.72 -8.19 -19.25
CA PRO A 389 -15.32 -7.56 -20.43
C PRO A 389 -15.44 -6.05 -20.30
N VAL A 390 -15.29 -5.33 -21.42
CA VAL A 390 -15.54 -3.88 -21.47
C VAL A 390 -16.98 -3.55 -21.08
N GLU A 391 -17.94 -4.39 -21.51
CA GLU A 391 -19.36 -4.24 -21.17
C GLU A 391 -19.61 -4.17 -19.66
N THR A 392 -19.07 -5.13 -18.90
CA THR A 392 -19.23 -5.18 -17.44
C THR A 392 -18.68 -3.92 -16.76
N VAL A 393 -17.57 -3.38 -17.27
CA VAL A 393 -16.99 -2.14 -16.75
C VAL A 393 -17.84 -0.93 -17.13
N TYR A 394 -18.31 -0.88 -18.39
CA TYR A 394 -19.17 0.18 -18.90
C TYR A 394 -20.49 0.27 -18.11
N ASP A 395 -21.16 -0.86 -17.87
CA ASP A 395 -22.39 -0.92 -17.08
C ASP A 395 -22.20 -0.37 -15.67
N LEU A 396 -21.08 -0.73 -15.03
CA LEU A 396 -20.72 -0.20 -13.71
C LEU A 396 -20.41 1.29 -13.74
N VAL A 397 -19.77 1.79 -14.80
CA VAL A 397 -19.55 3.23 -14.97
C VAL A 397 -20.90 3.94 -15.10
N VAL A 398 -21.73 3.56 -16.07
CA VAL A 398 -23.02 4.20 -16.36
C VAL A 398 -23.95 4.19 -15.13
N LYS A 399 -23.98 3.09 -14.38
CA LYS A 399 -24.78 2.97 -13.16
C LYS A 399 -24.38 3.97 -12.07
N ASN A 400 -23.14 4.45 -12.08
CA ASN A 400 -22.56 5.29 -11.03
C ASN A 400 -22.18 6.71 -11.50
N LEU A 401 -22.57 7.09 -12.73
CA LEU A 401 -22.62 8.49 -13.19
C LEU A 401 -23.95 9.11 -12.77
#